data_AF-A0A0B7BHF1-F1
#
_entry.id   AF-A0A0B7BHF1-F1
#
_cell.length_a   1.000
_cell.length_b   1.000
_cell.length_c   1.000
_cell.angle_alpha   90.00
_cell.angle_beta   90.00
_cell.angle_gamma   90.00
#
_symmetry.space_group_name_H-M   'P 1'
#
loop_
_entity.id
_entity.type
_entity.pdbx_description
1 polymer ?
#
loop_
_entity_poly.entity_id
_entity_poly.type
_entity_poly.pdbx_seq_one_letter_code
_entity_poly.pdbx_strand_id
1 'polypeptide(L)' 'MKINIDNTEVMTISREEKESNVFIANQQLKQVKNLTYLGSLISPDGRINTKLQQRCNKVNQIIS' A
#
# COMPACT_ATOMS: atom_id res chain seq x y z
N MET A 1 -21.38 -0.10 6.22
CA MET A 1 -20.29 -0.43 5.28
C MET A 1 -19.66 -1.74 5.74
N LYS A 2 -19.56 -2.75 4.86
CA LYS A 2 -18.95 -4.07 5.16
C LYS A 2 -17.62 -4.16 4.41
N ILE A 3 -16.53 -4.44 5.12
CA ILE A 3 -15.20 -4.60 4.52
C ILE A 3 -15.05 -6.06 4.05
N ASN A 4 -14.56 -6.26 2.83
CA ASN A 4 -14.20 -7.59 2.33
C ASN A 4 -12.78 -7.92 2.78
N ILE A 5 -12.68 -8.71 3.85
CA ILE A 5 -11.40 -9.05 4.49
C ILE A 5 -10.51 -9.87 3.56
N ASP A 6 -11.08 -10.79 2.77
CA ASP A 6 -10.33 -11.69 1.88
C ASP A 6 -9.59 -10.94 0.76
N ASN A 7 -10.14 -9.81 0.33
CA ASN A 7 -9.54 -8.94 -0.69
C ASN A 7 -8.83 -7.71 -0.09
N THR A 8 -8.66 -7.64 1.23
CA THR A 8 -8.02 -6.52 1.90
C THR A 8 -6.62 -6.89 2.37
N GLU A 9 -5.64 -6.15 1.89
CA GLU A 9 -4.26 -6.18 2.38
C GLU A 9 -3.96 -4.86 3.11
N VAL A 10 -3.07 -4.90 4.10
CA VAL A 10 -2.74 -3.73 4.92
C VAL A 10 -1.23 -3.50 4.96
N MET A 11 -0.82 -2.23 4.98
CA MET A 11 0.55 -1.84 5.24
C MET A 11 0.62 -1.11 6.59
N THR A 12 1.68 -1.36 7.35
CA THR A 12 1.95 -0.63 8.59
C THR A 12 3.15 0.30 8.40
N ILE A 13 2.99 1.54 8.84
CA ILE A 13 4.05 2.55 8.83
C ILE A 13 4.50 2.75 10.28
N SER A 14 5.76 2.44 10.56
CA SER A 14 6.36 2.57 11.89
C SER A 14 7.83 2.97 11.78
N ARG A 15 8.37 3.57 12.83
CA ARG A 15 9.79 3.95 12.89
C ARG A 15 10.73 2.74 12.97
N GLU A 16 10.21 1.63 13.50
CA GLU A 16 10.90 0.35 13.63
C GLU A 16 10.20 -0.68 12.74
N GLU A 17 10.96 -1.52 12.03
CA GLU A 17 10.41 -2.58 11.20
C GLU A 17 9.88 -3.69 12.12
N LYS A 18 8.56 -3.73 12.29
CA LYS A 18 7.87 -4.68 13.16
C LYS A 18 6.69 -5.28 12.41
N GLU A 19 6.58 -6.61 12.43
CA GLU A 19 5.34 -7.29 12.05
C GLU A 19 4.25 -6.93 13.07
N SER A 20 3.10 -6.50 12.56
CA SER A 20 1.98 -6.05 13.38
C SER A 20 0.75 -6.86 13.04
N ASN A 21 0.13 -7.45 14.05
CA ASN A 21 -1.06 -8.26 13.83
C ASN A 21 -2.29 -7.34 13.79
N VAL A 22 -2.71 -6.98 12.57
CA VAL A 22 -3.91 -6.16 12.33
C VAL A 22 -5.11 -7.08 12.17
N PHE A 23 -6.16 -6.84 12.96
CA PHE A 23 -7.38 -7.64 12.94
C PHE A 23 -8.61 -6.79 12.62
N ILE A 24 -9.52 -7.33 11.81
CA ILE A 24 -10.88 -6.84 11.64
C ILE A 24 -11.83 -8.02 11.86
N ALA A 25 -12.83 -7.87 12.72
CA ALA A 25 -13.80 -8.93 13.03
C ALA A 25 -13.14 -10.28 13.41
N ASN A 26 -12.08 -10.21 14.24
CA ASN A 26 -11.24 -11.34 14.65
C ASN A 26 -10.51 -12.09 13.52
N GLN A 27 -10.54 -11.58 12.28
CA GLN A 27 -9.74 -12.11 11.19
C GLN A 27 -8.47 -11.27 11.03
N GLN A 28 -7.33 -11.94 10.97
CA GLN A 28 -6.06 -11.28 10.72
C GLN A 28 -5.98 -10.86 9.25
N LEU A 29 -5.61 -9.60 9.01
CA LEU A 29 -5.37 -9.08 7.68
C LEU A 29 -3.95 -9.39 7.23
N LYS A 30 -3.80 -9.69 5.94
CA LYS A 30 -2.48 -9.90 5.33
C LYS A 30 -1.71 -8.58 5.30
N GLN A 31 -0.51 -8.58 5.87
CA GLN A 31 0.40 -7.44 5.81
C GLN A 31 1.23 -7.44 4.52
N VAL A 32 1.41 -6.27 3.92
CA VAL A 32 2.28 -6.04 2.76
C VAL A 32 3.32 -4.96 3.08
N LYS A 33 4.50 -5.07 2.45
CA LYS A 33 5.60 -4.12 2.67
C LYS A 33 5.43 -2.81 1.92
N ASN A 34 4.82 -2.84 0.74
CA ASN A 34 4.66 -1.66 -0.09
C ASN A 34 3.19 -1.52 -0.50
N LEU A 35 2.70 -0.29 -0.45
CA LEU A 35 1.34 0.03 -0.85
C LEU A 35 1.37 0.96 -2.06
N THR A 36 0.65 0.59 -3.12
CA THR A 36 0.44 1.48 -4.26
C THR A 36 -0.95 2.08 -4.17
N TYR A 37 -1.03 3.41 -4.18
CA TYR A 37 -2.30 4.13 -4.16
C TYR A 37 -2.27 5.26 -5.18
N LEU A 38 -3.20 5.24 -6.15
CA LEU A 38 -3.32 6.26 -7.21
C LEU A 38 -1.99 6.51 -7.97
N GLY A 39 -1.25 5.44 -8.24
CA GLY A 39 0.06 5.49 -8.93
C GLY A 39 1.23 5.93 -8.06
N SER A 40 1.00 6.29 -6.79
CA SER A 40 2.05 6.55 -5.81
C SER A 40 2.46 5.26 -5.11
N LEU A 41 3.77 5.00 -5.03
CA LEU A 41 4.30 3.97 -4.14
C LEU A 41 4.58 4.59 -2.76
N ILE A 42 3.97 4.02 -1.72
CA ILE A 42 4.20 4.38 -0.32
C ILE A 42 5.13 3.33 0.30
N SER A 43 6.25 3.79 0.83
CA SER A 43 7.27 2.98 1.50
C SER A 43 6.89 2.68 2.97
N PRO A 44 7.47 1.64 3.59
CA PRO A 44 7.27 1.34 5.02
C PRO A 44 7.60 2.49 5.99
N ASP A 45 8.55 3.35 5.60
CA ASP A 45 8.94 4.55 6.37
C ASP A 45 7.99 5.74 6.16
N GLY A 46 6.89 5.54 5.41
CA GLY A 46 5.87 6.55 5.10
C GLY A 46 6.27 7.51 3.98
N ARG A 47 7.43 7.33 3.34
CA ARG A 47 7.83 8.18 2.22
C ARG A 47 7.08 7.80 0.95
N ILE A 48 6.67 8.81 0.19
CA ILE A 48 6.02 8.63 -1.11
C ILE A 48 7.09 8.78 -2.20
N ASN A 49 7.26 7.74 -3.01
CA ASN A 49 8.19 7.81 -4.15
C ASN A 49 7.48 8.38 -5.38
N THR A 50 7.54 9.70 -5.52
CA THR A 50 6.97 10.44 -6.66
C THR A 50 7.69 10.16 -7.99
N LYS A 51 8.94 9.65 -7.98
CA LYS A 51 9.65 9.29 -9.22
C LYS A 51 9.00 8.09 -9.93
N LEU A 52 8.43 7.14 -9.18
CA LEU A 52 7.66 6.04 -9.76
C LEU A 52 6.34 6.54 -10.35
N GLN A 53 5.65 7.44 -9.65
CA GLN A 53 4.45 8.09 -10.16
C GLN A 53 4.72 8.85 -11.48
N GLN A 54 5.85 9.57 -11.56
CA GLN A 54 6.28 10.25 -12.79
C GLN A 54 6.55 9.27 -13.94
N ARG A 55 7.12 8.08 -13.67
CA ARG A 55 7.34 7.03 -14.67
C ARG A 55 6.04 6.38 -15.12
N CYS A 56 5.15 6.01 -14.19
CA CYS A 56 3.83 5.45 -14.51
C CYS A 56 2.99 6.43 -15.32
N ASN A 57 3.00 7.72 -14.95
CA ASN A 57 2.30 8.76 -15.72
C ASN A 57 2.89 8.93 -17.13
N LYS A 58 4.23 8.89 -17.28
CA LYS A 58 4.86 8.93 -18.61
C LYS A 58 4.44 7.76 -19.50
N VAL A 59 4.37 6.55 -18.95
CA VAL A 59 3.94 5.37 -19.72
C VAL A 59 2.46 5.50 -20.11
N ASN A 60 1.59 5.94 -19.18
CA ASN A 60 0.18 6.14 -19.48
C ASN A 60 -0.07 7.23 -20.53
N GLN A 61 0.74 8.30 -20.55
CA GLN A 61 0.67 9.36 -21.58
C GLN A 61 1.14 8.91 -22.97
N ILE A 62 1.89 7.80 -23.08
CA ILE A 62 2.37 7.28 -24.37
C ILE A 62 1.32 6.34 -25.00
N ILE A 63 0.37 5.82 -24.21
CA ILE A 63 -0.63 4.84 -24.64
C ILE A 63 -2.00 5.50 -24.92
N SER A 64 -2.16 6.79 -24.60
CA SER A 64 -3.33 7.63 -24.91
C SER A 64 -3.08 8.58 -26.06
#